data_AF-A0A2E8E1S9-F1
#
_entry.id   AF-A0A2E8E1S9-F1
#
_cell.length_a   1.000
_cell.length_b   1.000
_cell.length_c   1.000
_cell.angle_alpha   90.00
_cell.angle_beta   90.00
_cell.angle_gamma   90.00
#
_symmetry.space_group_name_H-M   'P 1'
#
loop_
_entity.id
_entity.type
_entity.pdbx_description
1 polymer ?
#
loop_
_entity_poly.entity_id
_entity_poly.type
_entity_poly.pdbx_seq_one_letter_code
_entity_poly.pdbx_strand_id
1 'polypeptide(L)' 'MAGDLYAPRGMAANANLPAIVMSHGWGGTKAGLVGIGSRLAAQGYLVLAFDYRGWGESHGKL' A
#
# COMPACT_ATOMS: atom_id res chain seq x y z
N MET A 1 11.60 5.45 2.90
CA MET A 1 10.14 5.43 2.69
C MET A 1 9.67 4.03 3.04
N ALA A 2 8.66 3.90 3.88
CA ALA A 2 8.05 2.64 4.29
C ALA A 2 6.70 2.46 3.59
N GLY A 3 6.42 1.23 3.14
CA GLY A 3 5.16 0.89 2.48
C GLY A 3 4.84 -0.58 2.58
N ASP A 4 3.55 -0.88 2.54
CA ASP A 4 2.99 -2.22 2.58
C ASP A 4 2.46 -2.58 1.18
N LEU A 5 2.83 -3.76 0.71
CA LEU A 5 2.39 -4.30 -0.57
C LEU A 5 1.34 -5.39 -0.33
N TYR A 6 0.15 -5.20 -0.87
CA TYR A 6 -0.93 -6.17 -0.85
C TYR A 6 -1.06 -6.78 -2.24
N ALA A 7 -0.98 -8.11 -2.31
CA ALA A 7 -1.04 -8.84 -3.57
C ALA A 7 -2.13 -9.93 -3.52
N PRO A 8 -2.76 -10.26 -4.65
CA PRO A 8 -3.65 -11.41 -4.75
C PRO A 8 -2.90 -12.69 -4.41
N ARG A 9 -3.56 -13.63 -3.72
CA ARG A 9 -2.97 -14.95 -3.41
C ARG A 9 -2.83 -15.78 -4.69
N GLY A 10 -1.73 -16.54 -4.79
CA GLY A 10 -1.52 -17.49 -5.90
C GLY A 10 -1.16 -16.85 -7.24
N MET A 11 -0.75 -15.58 -7.25
CA MET A 11 -0.32 -14.90 -8.46
C MET A 11 1.04 -15.44 -8.95
N ALA A 12 1.19 -15.60 -10.27
CA ALA A 12 2.47 -15.96 -10.87
C ALA A 12 3.49 -14.83 -10.64
N ALA A 13 4.77 -15.16 -10.41
CA ALA A 13 5.81 -14.18 -10.07
C ALA A 13 5.97 -13.02 -11.09
N ASN A 14 5.50 -13.22 -12.32
CA ASN A 14 5.59 -12.28 -13.44
C ASN A 14 4.20 -11.87 -13.99
N ALA A 15 3.12 -12.06 -13.23
CA ALA A 15 1.80 -11.66 -13.72
C ALA A 15 1.71 -10.13 -13.80
N ASN A 16 1.13 -9.64 -14.90
CA ASN A 16 0.91 -8.23 -15.11
C ASN A 16 -0.44 -7.84 -14.49
N LEU A 17 -0.42 -7.20 -13.33
CA LEU A 17 -1.61 -6.81 -12.58
C LEU A 17 -1.87 -5.31 -12.68
N PRO A 18 -3.15 -4.87 -12.71
CA PRO A 18 -3.48 -3.48 -12.47
C PRO A 18 -3.02 -3.08 -11.06
N ALA A 19 -2.27 -1.98 -10.97
CA ALA A 19 -1.70 -1.51 -9.73
C ALA A 19 -2.42 -0.26 -9.20
N ILE A 20 -2.57 -0.17 -7.88
CA ILE A 20 -3.15 0.99 -7.17
C ILE A 20 -2.13 1.47 -6.14
N VAL A 21 -1.83 2.76 -6.16
CA VAL A 21 -1.03 3.41 -5.11
C VAL A 21 -1.98 4.19 -4.22
N MET A 22 -1.96 3.86 -2.93
CA MET A 22 -2.80 4.50 -1.92
C MET A 22 -1.95 5.41 -1.04
N SER A 23 -2.51 6.59 -0.79
CA SER A 23 -1.93 7.59 0.09
C SER A 23 -2.90 7.88 1.24
N HIS A 24 -2.35 8.10 2.42
CA HIS A 24 -3.17 8.37 3.61
C HIS A 24 -3.57 9.85 3.69
N GLY A 25 -4.68 10.13 4.35
CA GLY A 25 -5.08 11.51 4.64
C GLY A 25 -4.13 12.21 5.62
N TRP A 26 -4.35 13.51 5.82
CA TRP A 26 -3.67 14.27 6.87
C TRP A 26 -3.94 13.65 8.25
N GLY A 27 -2.90 13.55 9.08
CA GLY A 27 -2.97 12.90 10.40
C GLY A 27 -2.94 11.36 10.36
N GLY A 28 -2.98 10.74 9.17
CA GLY A 28 -2.97 9.30 8.99
C GLY A 28 -1.59 8.68 8.76
N THR A 29 -1.57 7.36 8.62
CA THR A 29 -0.43 6.53 8.20
C THR A 29 -0.95 5.38 7.34
N LYS A 30 -0.06 4.62 6.68
CA LYS A 30 -0.43 3.43 5.89
C LYS A 30 -1.19 2.37 6.70
N ALA A 31 -1.04 2.36 8.03
CA ALA A 31 -1.77 1.46 8.92
C ALA A 31 -3.30 1.67 8.84
N GLY A 32 -3.76 2.89 8.57
CA GLY A 32 -5.19 3.18 8.35
C GLY A 32 -5.75 2.63 7.04
N LEU A 33 -4.88 2.16 6.13
CA LEU A 33 -5.25 1.72 4.78
C LEU A 33 -5.35 0.21 4.63
N VAL A 34 -4.96 -0.57 5.66
CA VAL A 34 -4.88 -2.04 5.64
C VAL A 34 -6.19 -2.68 5.16
N GLY A 35 -7.33 -2.21 5.65
CA GLY A 35 -8.65 -2.77 5.32
C GLY A 35 -9.01 -2.60 3.84
N ILE A 36 -8.82 -1.40 3.29
CA ILE A 36 -9.11 -1.12 1.88
C ILE A 36 -8.06 -1.79 0.98
N GLY A 37 -6.78 -1.71 1.33
CA GLY A 37 -5.69 -2.32 0.56
C GLY A 37 -5.85 -3.83 0.42
N SER A 38 -6.16 -4.53 1.52
CA SER A 38 -6.41 -5.98 1.51
C SER A 38 -7.65 -6.33 0.68
N ARG A 39 -8.72 -5.53 0.76
CA ARG A 39 -9.95 -5.77 -0.01
C ARG A 39 -9.72 -5.61 -1.50
N LEU A 40 -8.98 -4.57 -1.92
CA LEU A 40 -8.61 -4.36 -3.32
C LEU A 40 -7.69 -5.47 -3.83
N ALA A 41 -6.71 -5.90 -3.03
CA ALA A 41 -5.87 -7.04 -3.41
C ALA A 41 -6.66 -8.34 -3.60
N ALA A 42 -7.67 -8.58 -2.75
CA ALA A 42 -8.58 -9.71 -2.91
C ALA A 42 -9.44 -9.64 -4.20
N GLN A 43 -9.56 -8.46 -4.84
CA GLN A 43 -10.21 -8.28 -6.13
C GLN A 43 -9.25 -8.36 -7.33
N GLY A 44 -7.98 -8.74 -7.12
CA GLY A 44 -7.02 -8.96 -8.21
C GLY A 44 -6.08 -7.78 -8.50
N TYR A 45 -6.08 -6.74 -7.66
CA TYR A 45 -5.17 -5.60 -7.82
C TYR A 45 -3.86 -5.79 -7.05
N LEU A 46 -2.76 -5.25 -7.56
CA LEU A 46 -1.55 -5.04 -6.77
C LEU A 46 -1.66 -3.68 -6.07
N VAL A 47 -1.58 -3.63 -4.75
CA VAL A 47 -1.83 -2.39 -4.00
C VAL A 47 -0.64 -2.03 -3.15
N LEU A 48 -0.14 -0.80 -3.28
CA LEU A 48 0.90 -0.22 -2.43
C LEU A 48 0.28 0.87 -1.56
N ALA A 49 0.37 0.72 -0.23
CA ALA A 49 0.07 1.79 0.72
C ALA A 49 1.37 2.26 1.36
N PHE A 50 1.63 3.57 1.41
CA PHE A 50 2.91 4.10 1.91
C PHE A 50 2.72 5.23 2.91
N ASP A 51 3.70 5.38 3.80
CA ASP A 51 3.78 6.52 4.70
C ASP A 51 4.50 7.70 4.02
N TYR A 52 3.95 8.91 4.14
CA TYR A 52 4.62 10.13 3.70
C TYR A 52 5.98 10.33 4.38
N ARG A 53 6.85 11.12 3.76
CA ARG A 53 8.19 11.41 4.31
C ARG A 53 8.08 12.06 5.70
N GLY A 54 8.70 11.43 6.70
CA GLY A 54 8.69 11.91 8.09
C GLY A 54 7.45 11.49 8.89
N TRP A 55 6.59 10.64 8.32
CA TRP A 55 5.36 10.14 8.93
C TRP A 55 5.46 8.63 9.16
N GLY A 56 4.76 8.11 10.17
CA GLY A 56 4.71 6.67 10.45
C GLY A 56 6.10 6.04 10.53
N GLU A 57 6.34 5.03 9.70
CA GLU A 57 7.64 4.34 9.61
C GLU A 57 8.55 4.92 8.50
N SER A 58 8.07 5.92 7.75
CA SER A 58 8.87 6.63 6.77
C SER A 58 9.76 7.67 7.44
N HIS A 59 11.07 7.41 7.49
CA HIS A 59 12.06 8.39 7.93
C HIS A 59 12.26 9.56 6.94
N GLY A 60 12.84 10.67 7.43
CA GLY A 60 13.24 11.85 6.65
C GLY A 60 12.75 13.16 7.28
N LYS A 61 13.48 14.27 7.06
CA LYS A 61 13.11 15.62 7.53
C LYS A 61 12.60 16.48 6.37
N LEU A 62 11.66 17.38 6.66
CA LEU A 62 11.16 18.39 5.73
C LEU A 62 12.24 19.42 5.41
#